data_AF-A0A8H7FLD6-F1
#
_entry.id   AF-A0A8H7FLD6-F1
#
_cell.length_a   1.000
_cell.length_b   1.000
_cell.length_c   1.000
_cell.angle_alpha   90.00
_cell.angle_beta   90.00
_cell.angle_gamma   90.00
#
_symmetry.space_group_name_H-M   'P 1'
#
loop_
_entity.id
_entity.type
_entity.pdbx_description
1 polymer ?
#
loop_
_entity_poly.entity_id
_entity_poly.type
_entity_poly.pdbx_seq_one_letter_code
_entity_poly.pdbx_strand_id
1 'polypeptide(L)'
;MIRDRLYYWERPMVTFAVENTLFRVPRKQFEQSPVFRDLFSLPLLGSQAEGSSDDRPIHLESINKDEFRSLLMVIYPENSERKRPDSQDEWLSILKLATMWEFDDIKERAIVESTKEMSQKTPLERIALAVKYNVPRWLLDAYTALVQQDNPLTRNEVDALGHETVYQLLQLREQSYREVSRYGNRYGSRNFQGVEGKIVRALYERFTDIGYRESIDTIPEPLN
;
A
#
# COMPACT_ATOMS: atom_id res chain seq x y z
N MET A 1 -18.53 13.86 -45.09
CA MET A 1 -17.40 14.70 -44.65
C MET A 1 -16.26 13.78 -44.23
N ILE A 2 -15.01 14.08 -44.60
CA ILE A 2 -13.85 13.25 -44.26
C ILE A 2 -13.18 13.87 -43.04
N ARG A 3 -12.95 13.07 -41.99
CA ARG A 3 -12.24 13.50 -40.79
C ARG A 3 -10.74 13.55 -41.09
N ASP A 4 -10.07 14.60 -40.64
CA ASP A 4 -8.63 14.74 -40.81
C ASP A 4 -7.88 13.74 -39.94
N ARG A 5 -6.91 13.02 -40.51
CA ARG A 5 -6.22 11.93 -39.81
C ARG A 5 -5.26 12.41 -38.71
N LEU A 6 -4.78 13.65 -38.79
CA LEU A 6 -3.75 14.18 -37.88
C LEU A 6 -4.36 15.04 -36.77
N TYR A 7 -5.48 15.72 -37.06
CA TYR A 7 -6.08 16.72 -36.18
C TYR A 7 -7.53 16.43 -35.78
N TYR A 8 -8.08 15.26 -36.14
CA TYR A 8 -9.32 14.76 -35.55
C TYR A 8 -9.02 13.93 -34.30
N TRP A 9 -8.75 14.61 -33.18
CA TRP A 9 -8.48 13.94 -31.91
C TRP A 9 -9.76 13.39 -31.29
N GLU A 10 -9.95 12.07 -31.39
CA GLU A 10 -10.91 11.37 -30.53
C GLU A 10 -10.31 11.25 -29.14
N ARG A 11 -10.81 12.06 -28.20
CA ARG A 11 -10.49 11.95 -26.76
C ARG A 11 -11.66 11.25 -26.09
N PRO A 12 -11.66 9.90 -26.02
CA PRO A 12 -12.74 9.19 -25.38
C PRO A 12 -12.83 9.63 -23.91
N MET A 13 -14.02 10.05 -23.51
CA MET A 13 -14.33 10.38 -22.12
C MET A 13 -15.04 9.19 -21.50
N VAL A 14 -14.87 9.03 -20.20
CA VAL A 14 -15.59 8.06 -19.38
C VAL A 14 -16.28 8.81 -18.25
N THR A 15 -17.50 8.39 -17.95
CA THR A 15 -18.32 8.95 -16.87
C THR A 15 -18.45 7.92 -15.76
N PHE A 16 -18.03 8.27 -14.55
CA PHE A 16 -18.16 7.47 -13.34
C PHE A 16 -19.23 8.08 -12.43
N ALA A 17 -20.03 7.23 -11.78
CA ALA A 17 -20.92 7.61 -10.70
C ALA A 17 -20.34 7.08 -9.38
N VAL A 18 -20.03 8.00 -8.47
CA VAL A 18 -19.55 7.70 -7.12
C VAL A 18 -20.46 8.39 -6.13
N GLU A 19 -21.13 7.61 -5.28
CA GLU A 19 -22.22 8.10 -4.42
C GLU A 19 -23.28 8.87 -5.24
N ASN A 20 -23.47 10.16 -4.94
CA ASN A 20 -24.39 11.05 -5.63
C ASN A 20 -23.69 12.03 -6.59
N THR A 21 -22.46 11.73 -7.02
CA THR A 21 -21.63 12.62 -7.84
C THR A 21 -21.16 11.94 -9.12
N LEU A 22 -21.27 12.66 -10.25
CA LEU A 22 -20.73 12.23 -11.54
C LEU A 22 -19.35 12.83 -11.78
N PHE A 23 -18.44 11.99 -12.28
CA PHE A 23 -17.09 12.38 -12.66
C PHE A 23 -16.86 12.02 -14.12
N ARG A 24 -16.62 13.02 -14.97
CA ARG A 24 -16.34 12.82 -16.40
C ARG A 24 -14.90 13.17 -16.71
N VAL A 25 -14.12 12.17 -17.13
CA VAL A 25 -12.67 12.28 -17.27
C VAL A 25 -12.16 11.58 -18.55
N PRO A 26 -10.96 11.94 -19.06
CA PRO A 26 -10.38 11.25 -20.21
C PRO A 26 -10.08 9.78 -19.94
N ARG A 27 -10.63 8.87 -20.75
CA ARG A 27 -10.51 7.41 -20.57
C ARG A 27 -9.08 6.89 -20.60
N LYS A 28 -8.20 7.53 -21.39
CA LYS A 28 -6.84 7.05 -21.68
C LYS A 28 -5.99 6.77 -20.43
N GLN A 29 -6.12 7.57 -19.38
CA GLN A 29 -5.35 7.40 -18.16
C GLN A 29 -5.82 6.17 -17.36
N PHE A 30 -7.12 5.88 -17.38
CA PHE A 30 -7.67 4.69 -16.74
C PHE A 30 -7.25 3.41 -17.44
N GLU A 31 -6.94 3.43 -18.75
CA GLU A 31 -6.46 2.26 -19.50
C GLU A 31 -5.07 1.76 -19.04
N GLN A 32 -4.34 2.55 -18.25
CA GLN A 32 -3.10 2.10 -17.59
C GLN A 32 -3.39 0.96 -16.62
N SER A 33 -4.53 0.99 -15.93
CA SER A 33 -5.02 -0.11 -15.11
C SER A 33 -5.47 -1.29 -15.99
N PRO A 34 -4.99 -2.52 -15.76
CA PRO A 34 -5.50 -3.73 -16.40
C PRO A 34 -7.00 -3.90 -16.17
N VAL A 35 -7.48 -3.66 -14.94
CA VAL A 35 -8.90 -3.77 -14.56
C VAL A 35 -9.79 -2.90 -15.46
N PHE A 36 -9.43 -1.62 -15.61
CA PHE A 36 -10.21 -0.72 -16.45
C PHE A 36 -10.03 -1.01 -17.94
N ARG A 37 -8.82 -1.40 -18.37
CA ARG A 37 -8.58 -1.81 -19.77
C ARG A 37 -9.46 -2.98 -20.18
N ASP A 38 -9.57 -3.97 -19.31
CA ASP A 38 -10.40 -5.14 -19.53
C ASP A 38 -11.88 -4.75 -19.53
N LEU A 39 -12.34 -3.99 -18.53
CA LEU A 39 -13.70 -3.44 -18.45
C LEU A 39 -14.09 -2.70 -19.74
N PHE A 40 -13.17 -1.88 -20.24
CA PHE A 40 -13.34 -1.06 -21.43
C PHE A 40 -13.25 -1.84 -22.75
N SER A 41 -12.78 -3.08 -22.72
CA SER A 41 -12.69 -3.99 -23.86
C SER A 41 -13.90 -4.92 -23.98
N LEU A 42 -14.74 -5.00 -22.95
CA LEU A 42 -15.89 -5.89 -22.93
C LEU A 42 -16.87 -5.56 -24.07
N PRO A 43 -17.39 -6.58 -24.77
CA PRO A 43 -18.36 -6.38 -25.84
C PRO A 43 -19.65 -5.78 -25.29
N LEU A 44 -20.09 -4.69 -25.89
CA LEU A 44 -21.27 -3.96 -25.44
C LEU A 44 -22.52 -4.78 -25.71
N LEU A 45 -23.21 -5.20 -24.65
CA LEU A 45 -24.55 -5.78 -24.74
C LEU A 45 -25.57 -4.65 -25.00
N GLY A 46 -25.54 -4.06 -26.20
CA GLY A 46 -26.48 -3.00 -26.62
C GLY A 46 -25.85 -1.89 -27.46
N SER A 47 -26.62 -0.81 -27.68
CA SER A 47 -26.25 0.30 -28.58
C SER A 47 -25.28 1.33 -27.99
N GLN A 48 -24.99 1.31 -26.69
CA GLN A 48 -24.06 2.25 -26.03
C GLN A 48 -23.31 1.59 -24.87
N ALA A 49 -22.03 1.97 -24.71
CA ALA A 49 -21.15 1.47 -23.66
C ALA A 49 -21.53 2.00 -22.28
N GLU A 50 -21.32 1.20 -21.24
CA GLU A 50 -21.30 1.72 -19.87
C GLU A 50 -20.17 2.75 -19.72
N GLY A 51 -20.44 3.86 -19.04
CA GLY A 51 -19.56 5.02 -18.91
C GLY A 51 -19.58 5.99 -20.10
N SER A 52 -20.40 5.75 -21.14
CA SER A 52 -20.42 6.61 -22.35
C SER A 52 -21.16 7.94 -22.17
N SER A 53 -22.04 8.04 -21.18
CA SER A 53 -22.82 9.24 -20.90
C SER A 53 -23.21 9.35 -19.42
N ASP A 54 -23.74 10.52 -19.06
CA ASP A 54 -24.26 10.82 -17.73
C ASP A 54 -25.48 9.94 -17.37
N ASP A 55 -26.23 9.47 -18.38
CA ASP A 55 -27.38 8.55 -18.20
C ASP A 55 -26.96 7.08 -18.04
N ARG A 56 -25.71 6.76 -18.39
CA ARG A 56 -25.13 5.41 -18.28
C ARG A 56 -23.70 5.49 -17.75
N PRO A 57 -23.49 5.98 -16.52
CA PRO A 57 -22.15 6.04 -15.93
C PRO A 57 -21.70 4.64 -15.49
N ILE A 58 -20.39 4.47 -15.30
CA ILE A 58 -19.85 3.30 -14.57
C ILE A 58 -20.06 3.57 -13.09
N HIS A 59 -20.84 2.70 -12.43
CA HIS A 59 -21.12 2.82 -11.01
C HIS A 59 -19.98 2.24 -10.18
N LEU A 60 -19.39 3.07 -9.32
CA LEU A 60 -18.33 2.67 -8.40
C LEU A 60 -18.92 2.52 -7.00
N GLU A 61 -19.34 1.30 -6.67
CA GLU A 61 -19.91 0.97 -5.38
C GLU A 61 -18.85 0.89 -4.27
N SER A 62 -19.23 1.21 -3.03
CA SER A 62 -18.35 1.14 -1.85
C SER A 62 -17.10 2.04 -1.89
N ILE A 63 -17.11 3.06 -2.75
CA ILE A 63 -16.06 4.06 -2.87
C ILE A 63 -16.65 5.42 -2.52
N ASN A 64 -15.94 6.17 -1.67
CA ASN A 64 -16.33 7.52 -1.32
C ASN A 64 -15.87 8.50 -2.41
N LYS A 65 -16.69 9.52 -2.72
CA LYS A 65 -16.37 10.52 -3.75
C LYS A 65 -15.07 11.30 -3.49
N ASP A 66 -14.71 11.50 -2.23
CA ASP A 66 -13.49 12.19 -1.81
C ASP A 66 -12.26 11.29 -2.03
N GLU A 67 -12.35 9.98 -1.74
CA GLU A 67 -11.31 8.99 -2.09
C GLU A 67 -11.06 8.99 -3.60
N PHE A 68 -12.14 8.96 -4.39
CA PHE A 68 -12.03 9.00 -5.85
C PHE A 68 -11.44 10.33 -6.35
N ARG A 69 -11.82 11.45 -5.76
CA ARG A 69 -11.25 12.76 -6.09
C ARG A 69 -9.75 12.81 -5.79
N SER A 70 -9.28 12.24 -4.68
CA SER A 70 -7.85 12.16 -4.36
C SER A 70 -7.08 11.36 -5.41
N LEU A 71 -7.64 10.25 -5.92
CA LEU A 71 -7.02 9.53 -7.03
C LEU A 71 -6.96 10.39 -8.30
N LEU A 72 -8.06 11.07 -8.64
CA LEU A 72 -8.10 11.94 -9.82
C LEU A 72 -7.09 13.09 -9.74
N MET A 73 -6.79 13.61 -8.55
CA MET A 73 -5.72 14.61 -8.37
C MET A 73 -4.34 14.09 -8.76
N VAL A 74 -4.08 12.79 -8.58
CA VAL A 74 -2.82 12.16 -9.00
C VAL A 74 -2.81 11.87 -10.49
N ILE A 75 -3.95 11.46 -11.05
CA ILE A 75 -4.09 11.14 -12.48
C ILE A 75 -4.11 12.41 -13.35
N TYR A 76 -4.75 13.49 -12.89
CA TYR A 76 -4.96 14.74 -13.60
C TYR A 76 -4.56 15.96 -12.74
N PRO A 77 -3.25 16.13 -12.44
CA PRO A 77 -2.78 17.19 -11.54
C PRO A 77 -3.04 18.62 -12.06
N GLU A 78 -3.22 18.79 -13.37
CA GLU A 78 -3.54 20.08 -13.99
C GLU A 78 -4.97 20.56 -13.71
N ASN A 79 -5.86 19.64 -13.33
CA ASN A 79 -7.29 19.91 -13.14
C ASN A 79 -7.68 20.17 -11.68
N SER A 80 -6.72 20.04 -10.76
CA SER A 80 -6.98 20.17 -9.33
C SER A 80 -6.55 21.55 -8.81
N GLU A 81 -7.42 22.19 -8.02
CA GLU A 81 -7.09 23.45 -7.33
C GLU A 81 -5.87 23.29 -6.41
N ARG A 82 -5.76 22.11 -5.80
CA ARG A 82 -4.58 21.66 -5.05
C ARG A 82 -3.71 20.83 -5.96
N LYS A 83 -2.42 21.17 -6.09
CA LYS A 83 -1.47 20.47 -6.99
C LYS A 83 -1.16 19.04 -6.56
N ARG A 84 -1.49 18.65 -5.33
CA ARG A 84 -1.30 17.31 -4.80
C ARG A 84 -2.22 17.04 -3.60
N PRO A 85 -2.44 15.76 -3.26
CA PRO A 85 -2.93 15.37 -1.94
C PRO A 85 -1.97 15.82 -0.84
N ASP A 86 -2.52 16.31 0.28
CA ASP A 86 -1.75 16.96 1.34
C ASP A 86 -1.79 16.19 2.67
N SER A 87 -2.69 15.21 2.82
CA SER A 87 -2.83 14.42 4.04
C SER A 87 -2.49 12.94 3.84
N GLN A 88 -2.04 12.29 4.93
CA GLN A 88 -1.82 10.85 4.93
C GLN A 88 -3.09 10.05 4.60
N ASP A 89 -4.26 10.50 5.05
CA ASP A 89 -5.53 9.82 4.77
C ASP A 89 -5.90 9.86 3.28
N GLU A 90 -5.63 10.99 2.60
CA GLU A 90 -5.79 11.07 1.14
C GLU A 90 -4.82 10.11 0.44
N TRP A 91 -3.55 10.03 0.86
CA TRP A 91 -2.57 9.10 0.28
C TRP A 91 -2.93 7.63 0.55
N LEU A 92 -3.48 7.29 1.71
CA LEU A 92 -3.99 5.95 2.00
C LEU A 92 -5.24 5.62 1.17
N SER A 93 -6.09 6.60 0.89
CA SER A 93 -7.25 6.46 0.00
C SER A 93 -6.81 6.20 -1.44
N ILE A 94 -5.80 6.93 -1.91
CA ILE A 94 -5.18 6.72 -3.22
C ILE A 94 -4.55 5.34 -3.29
N LEU A 95 -3.81 4.92 -2.25
CA LEU A 95 -3.19 3.60 -2.18
C LEU A 95 -4.24 2.49 -2.23
N LYS A 96 -5.36 2.65 -1.53
CA LYS A 96 -6.51 1.74 -1.57
C LYS A 96 -7.03 1.57 -3.00
N LEU A 97 -7.35 2.67 -3.68
CA LEU A 97 -7.91 2.62 -5.03
C LEU A 97 -6.90 2.14 -6.06
N ALA A 98 -5.64 2.57 -5.96
CA ALA A 98 -4.56 2.12 -6.84
C ALA A 98 -4.26 0.63 -6.67
N THR A 99 -4.37 0.09 -5.46
CA THR A 99 -4.25 -1.36 -5.23
C THR A 99 -5.45 -2.11 -5.77
N MET A 100 -6.68 -1.62 -5.55
CA MET A 100 -7.91 -2.24 -6.02
C MET A 100 -8.01 -2.32 -7.54
N TRP A 101 -7.54 -1.27 -8.22
CA TRP A 101 -7.61 -1.16 -9.68
C TRP A 101 -6.27 -1.41 -10.36
N GLU A 102 -5.26 -1.89 -9.65
CA GLU A 102 -3.96 -2.26 -10.23
C GLU A 102 -3.30 -1.10 -11.03
N PHE A 103 -3.34 0.10 -10.46
CA PHE A 103 -2.54 1.22 -10.96
C PHE A 103 -1.14 1.18 -10.33
N ASP A 104 -0.25 0.34 -10.87
CA ASP A 104 1.08 0.08 -10.27
C ASP A 104 1.90 1.37 -10.03
N ASP A 105 2.04 2.24 -11.03
CA ASP A 105 2.79 3.50 -10.90
C ASP A 105 2.20 4.42 -9.80
N ILE A 106 0.86 4.46 -9.70
CA ILE A 106 0.17 5.28 -8.70
C ILE A 106 0.32 4.64 -7.32
N LYS A 107 0.25 3.30 -7.25
CA LYS A 107 0.44 2.53 -6.03
C LYS A 107 1.83 2.77 -5.46
N GLU A 108 2.88 2.67 -6.28
CA GLU A 108 4.27 2.94 -5.86
C GLU A 108 4.41 4.36 -5.32
N ARG A 109 3.88 5.36 -6.03
CA ARG A 109 3.89 6.75 -5.57
C ARG A 109 3.15 6.92 -4.24
N ALA A 110 1.99 6.30 -4.08
CA ALA A 110 1.20 6.38 -2.86
C ALA A 110 1.90 5.69 -1.67
N ILE A 111 2.65 4.61 -1.90
CA ILE A 111 3.50 3.98 -0.88
C ILE A 111 4.59 4.94 -0.43
N VAL A 112 5.31 5.57 -1.37
CA VAL A 112 6.39 6.52 -1.05
C VAL A 112 5.87 7.69 -0.21
N GLU A 113 4.75 8.28 -0.60
CA GLU A 113 4.16 9.41 0.12
C GLU A 113 3.59 8.99 1.49
N SER A 114 2.88 7.86 1.57
CA SER A 114 2.34 7.34 2.83
C SER A 114 3.44 6.96 3.84
N THR A 115 4.61 6.52 3.34
CA THR A 115 5.75 6.12 4.17
C THR A 115 6.30 7.28 5.01
N LYS A 116 6.21 8.52 4.52
CA LYS A 116 6.77 9.72 5.18
C LYS A 116 6.22 9.94 6.59
N GLU A 117 4.96 9.56 6.81
CA GLU A 117 4.26 9.71 8.09
C GLU A 117 3.99 8.36 8.77
N MET A 118 4.54 7.26 8.24
CA MET A 118 4.30 5.92 8.79
C MET A 118 4.90 5.75 10.19
N SER A 119 5.97 6.49 10.50
CA SER A 119 6.60 6.53 11.83
C SER A 119 5.69 7.09 12.93
N GLN A 120 4.64 7.84 12.58
CA GLN A 120 3.67 8.39 13.55
C GLN A 120 2.62 7.34 13.96
N LYS A 121 2.43 6.29 13.17
CA LYS A 121 1.51 5.20 13.48
C LYS A 121 2.09 4.24 14.50
N THR A 122 1.24 3.61 15.29
CA THR A 122 1.61 2.51 16.19
C THR A 122 2.13 1.32 15.39
N PRO A 123 2.91 0.41 15.98
CA PRO A 123 3.35 -0.80 15.27
C PRO A 123 2.17 -1.65 14.76
N LEU A 124 1.08 -1.79 15.52
CA LEU A 124 -0.13 -2.48 15.07
C LEU A 124 -0.79 -1.75 13.88
N GLU A 125 -0.87 -0.42 13.97
CA GLU A 125 -1.09 0.54 12.88
C GLU A 125 -0.48 0.10 11.55
N ARG A 126 0.85 0.02 11.59
CA ARG A 126 1.70 -0.27 10.44
C ARG A 126 1.54 -1.70 9.95
N ILE A 127 1.42 -2.68 10.84
CA ILE A 127 1.21 -4.10 10.47
C ILE A 127 -0.09 -4.24 9.69
N ALA A 128 -1.18 -3.67 10.19
CA ALA A 128 -2.48 -3.73 9.52
C ALA A 128 -2.41 -3.13 8.10
N LEU A 129 -1.75 -1.98 7.94
CA LEU A 129 -1.58 -1.34 6.63
C LEU A 129 -0.63 -2.11 5.71
N ALA A 130 0.46 -2.66 6.25
CA ALA A 130 1.43 -3.45 5.50
C ALA A 130 0.80 -4.69 4.88
N VAL A 131 0.01 -5.41 5.67
CA VAL A 131 -0.73 -6.59 5.21
C VAL A 131 -1.83 -6.20 4.22
N LYS A 132 -2.59 -5.13 4.52
CA LYS A 132 -3.69 -4.68 3.66
C LYS A 132 -3.24 -4.26 2.26
N TYR A 133 -2.09 -3.61 2.13
CA TYR A 133 -1.61 -3.05 0.87
C TYR A 133 -0.41 -3.79 0.26
N ASN A 134 -0.01 -4.91 0.87
CA ASN A 134 1.14 -5.71 0.47
C ASN A 134 2.44 -4.88 0.40
N VAL A 135 2.81 -4.26 1.54
CA VAL A 135 4.01 -3.43 1.66
C VAL A 135 4.97 -4.04 2.69
N PRO A 136 5.90 -4.94 2.26
CA PRO A 136 6.82 -5.64 3.15
C PRO A 136 7.65 -4.73 4.06
N ARG A 137 8.09 -3.57 3.56
CA ARG A 137 8.90 -2.64 4.34
C ARG A 137 8.17 -2.14 5.58
N TRP A 138 6.88 -1.83 5.49
CA TRP A 138 6.08 -1.37 6.62
C TRP A 138 5.92 -2.46 7.69
N LEU A 139 5.83 -3.72 7.27
CA LEU A 139 5.78 -4.86 8.19
C LEU A 139 7.10 -5.00 8.94
N LEU A 140 8.23 -4.91 8.23
CA LEU A 140 9.57 -4.99 8.80
C LEU A 140 9.83 -3.86 9.80
N ASP A 141 9.49 -2.63 9.44
CA ASP A 141 9.64 -1.46 10.32
C ASP A 141 8.81 -1.63 11.61
N ALA A 142 7.61 -2.20 11.50
CA ALA A 142 6.74 -2.44 12.65
C ALA A 142 7.26 -3.53 13.58
N TYR A 143 7.66 -4.68 13.04
CA TYR A 143 8.27 -5.75 13.84
C TYR A 143 9.59 -5.30 14.47
N THR A 144 10.39 -4.51 13.75
CA THR A 144 11.63 -3.93 14.30
C THR A 144 11.32 -3.03 15.49
N ALA A 145 10.31 -2.18 15.39
CA ALA A 145 9.85 -1.35 16.51
C ALA A 145 9.38 -2.20 17.71
N LEU A 146 8.65 -3.29 17.47
CA LEU A 146 8.17 -4.21 18.53
C LEU A 146 9.28 -5.02 19.20
N VAL A 147 10.35 -5.36 18.47
CA VAL A 147 11.53 -6.03 19.04
C VAL A 147 12.38 -5.03 19.85
N GLN A 148 12.48 -3.80 19.37
CA GLN A 148 13.32 -2.77 19.97
C GLN A 148 12.69 -2.05 21.17
N GLN A 149 11.35 -2.05 21.28
CA GLN A 149 10.67 -1.34 22.37
C GLN A 149 11.12 -1.77 23.77
N ASP A 150 11.13 -0.83 24.71
CA ASP A 150 11.54 -1.10 26.10
C ASP A 150 10.46 -1.80 26.91
N ASN A 151 9.20 -1.46 26.64
CA ASN A 151 8.08 -2.01 27.37
C ASN A 151 7.76 -3.44 26.92
N PRO A 152 7.18 -4.29 27.80
CA PRO A 152 6.60 -5.55 27.38
C PRO A 152 5.47 -5.34 26.36
N LEU A 153 5.23 -6.34 25.52
CA LEU A 153 4.05 -6.33 24.65
C LEU A 153 2.78 -6.24 25.49
N THR A 154 1.90 -5.34 25.10
CA THR A 154 0.57 -5.20 25.69
C THR A 154 -0.31 -6.38 25.32
N ARG A 155 -1.35 -6.64 26.10
CA ARG A 155 -2.33 -7.70 25.79
C ARG A 155 -2.94 -7.51 24.39
N ASN A 156 -3.27 -6.27 24.03
CA ASN A 156 -3.81 -5.95 22.71
C ASN A 156 -2.85 -6.32 21.57
N GLU A 157 -1.54 -6.05 21.73
CA GLU A 157 -0.53 -6.47 20.75
C GLU A 157 -0.42 -7.99 20.68
N VAL A 158 -0.43 -8.68 21.81
CA VAL A 158 -0.36 -10.14 21.85
C VAL A 158 -1.56 -10.76 21.12
N ASP A 159 -2.76 -10.26 21.40
CA ASP A 159 -4.00 -10.75 20.79
C ASP A 159 -4.04 -10.47 19.28
N ALA A 160 -3.58 -9.29 18.85
CA ALA A 160 -3.58 -8.90 17.43
C ALA A 160 -2.52 -9.64 16.59
N LEU A 161 -1.34 -9.93 17.15
CA LEU A 161 -0.24 -10.58 16.44
C LEU A 161 -0.44 -12.11 16.33
N GLY A 162 -1.08 -12.70 17.33
CA GLY A 162 -1.17 -14.14 17.51
C GLY A 162 0.08 -14.72 18.19
N HIS A 163 -0.10 -15.86 18.88
CA HIS A 163 0.92 -16.44 19.75
C HIS A 163 2.24 -16.77 19.04
N GLU A 164 2.18 -17.26 17.80
CA GLU A 164 3.39 -17.66 17.06
C GLU A 164 4.29 -16.45 16.74
N THR A 165 3.71 -15.37 16.22
CA THR A 165 4.46 -14.14 15.93
C THR A 165 5.01 -13.51 17.21
N VAL A 166 4.20 -13.50 18.29
CA VAL A 166 4.66 -13.01 19.60
C VAL A 166 5.86 -13.82 20.09
N TYR A 167 5.79 -15.15 20.01
CA TYR A 167 6.88 -16.03 20.42
C TYR A 167 8.18 -15.72 19.66
N GLN A 168 8.12 -15.62 18.34
CA GLN A 168 9.29 -15.32 17.50
C GLN A 168 9.88 -13.93 17.79
N LEU A 169 9.03 -12.90 17.96
CA LEU A 169 9.50 -11.55 18.29
C LEU A 169 10.16 -11.50 19.69
N LEU A 170 9.61 -12.22 20.67
CA LEU A 170 10.20 -12.31 22.01
C LEU A 170 11.52 -13.07 22.01
N GLN A 171 11.66 -14.14 21.21
CA GLN A 171 12.94 -14.83 21.02
C GLN A 171 14.02 -13.89 20.47
N LEU A 172 13.68 -13.11 19.43
CA LEU A 172 14.59 -12.13 18.84
C LEU A 172 15.00 -11.05 19.87
N ARG A 173 14.04 -10.61 20.68
CA ARG A 173 14.30 -9.66 21.76
C ARG A 173 15.22 -10.26 22.82
N GLU A 174 15.03 -11.52 23.22
CA GLU A 174 15.92 -12.19 24.18
C GLU A 174 17.35 -12.36 23.63
N GLN A 175 17.49 -12.74 22.36
CA GLN A 175 18.80 -12.84 21.70
C GLN A 175 19.57 -11.52 21.74
N SER A 176 18.87 -10.39 21.54
CA SER A 176 19.48 -9.05 21.61
C SER A 176 20.14 -8.73 22.97
N TYR A 177 19.62 -9.31 24.07
CA TYR A 177 20.23 -9.18 25.40
C TYR A 177 21.44 -10.10 25.59
N ARG A 178 21.37 -11.33 25.06
CA ARG A 178 22.44 -12.34 25.21
C ARG A 178 23.69 -11.96 24.42
N GLU A 179 23.54 -11.38 23.24
CA GLU A 179 24.66 -10.94 22.40
C GLU A 179 25.54 -9.89 23.11
N VAL A 180 24.94 -8.97 23.87
CA VAL A 180 25.68 -7.96 24.65
C VAL A 180 26.53 -8.58 25.76
N SER A 181 26.02 -9.62 26.40
CA SER A 181 26.70 -10.30 27.51
C SER A 181 28.01 -10.96 27.07
N ARG A 182 28.17 -11.27 25.78
CA ARG A 182 29.40 -11.86 25.20
C ARG A 182 30.51 -10.85 24.94
N TYR A 183 30.19 -9.56 24.81
CA TYR A 183 31.16 -8.49 24.49
C TYR A 183 31.61 -7.65 25.70
N GLY A 184 31.31 -8.09 26.93
CA GLY A 184 31.95 -7.58 28.13
C GLY A 184 31.56 -6.16 28.58
N ASN A 185 30.35 -5.66 28.26
CA ASN A 185 29.92 -4.32 28.70
C ASN A 185 28.48 -4.26 29.25
N ARG A 186 28.33 -3.45 30.31
CA ARG A 186 27.13 -3.01 31.08
C ARG A 186 25.86 -3.88 31.04
N TYR A 187 25.50 -4.41 32.21
CA TYR A 187 24.18 -4.97 32.52
C TYR A 187 23.05 -4.08 31.96
N GLY A 188 22.16 -4.67 31.15
CA GLY A 188 20.96 -4.01 30.61
C GLY A 188 21.06 -3.42 29.20
N SER A 189 22.23 -3.47 28.53
CA SER A 189 22.34 -3.03 27.13
C SER A 189 21.84 -4.10 26.15
N ARG A 190 21.30 -3.70 24.99
CA ARG A 190 20.82 -4.59 23.91
C ARG A 190 21.61 -4.38 22.63
N ASN A 191 21.82 -5.45 21.86
CA ASN A 191 22.42 -5.40 20.54
C ASN A 191 21.37 -5.71 19.47
N PHE A 192 21.12 -4.75 18.58
CA PHE A 192 20.17 -4.88 17.47
C PHE A 192 20.86 -4.95 16.11
N GLN A 193 22.17 -5.22 16.08
CA GLN A 193 22.89 -5.38 14.81
C GLN A 193 22.29 -6.53 14.00
N GLY A 194 21.89 -6.24 12.76
CA GLY A 194 21.26 -7.20 11.85
C GLY A 194 19.85 -7.63 12.23
N VAL A 195 19.17 -6.91 13.15
CA VAL A 195 17.83 -7.31 13.64
C VAL A 195 16.80 -7.45 12.50
N GLU A 196 16.84 -6.57 11.50
CA GLU A 196 15.94 -6.65 10.35
C GLU A 196 16.09 -7.98 9.60
N GLY A 197 17.31 -8.42 9.32
CA GLY A 197 17.56 -9.71 8.68
C GLY A 197 17.09 -10.89 9.54
N LYS A 198 17.33 -10.83 10.86
CA LYS A 198 16.84 -11.87 11.79
C LYS A 198 15.30 -11.93 11.81
N ILE A 199 14.63 -10.77 11.75
CA ILE A 199 13.16 -10.68 11.68
C ILE A 199 12.64 -11.29 10.37
N VAL A 200 13.17 -10.85 9.22
CA VAL A 200 12.72 -11.37 7.92
C VAL A 200 12.92 -12.87 7.84
N ARG A 201 14.03 -13.39 8.37
CA ARG A 201 14.29 -14.83 8.38
C ARG A 201 13.34 -15.62 9.29
N ALA A 202 13.09 -15.15 10.51
CA ALA A 202 12.20 -15.82 11.46
C ALA A 202 10.74 -15.83 11.00
N LEU A 203 10.32 -14.78 10.31
CA LEU A 203 8.95 -14.55 9.85
C LEU A 203 8.83 -14.61 8.31
N TYR A 204 9.71 -15.36 7.64
CA TYR A 204 9.88 -15.30 6.18
C TYR A 204 8.60 -15.55 5.41
N GLU A 205 7.82 -16.57 5.80
CA GLU A 205 6.53 -16.89 5.18
C GLU A 205 5.57 -15.69 5.19
N ARG A 206 5.50 -14.98 6.32
CA ARG A 206 4.66 -13.77 6.42
C ARG A 206 5.12 -12.64 5.51
N PHE A 207 6.42 -12.51 5.28
CA PHE A 207 6.95 -11.51 4.35
C PHE A 207 6.65 -11.90 2.90
N THR A 208 6.81 -13.18 2.54
CA THR A 208 6.51 -13.66 1.18
C THR A 208 5.02 -13.56 0.85
N ASP A 209 4.13 -13.80 1.83
CA ASP A 209 2.68 -13.68 1.66
C ASP A 209 2.24 -12.27 1.24
N ILE A 210 2.99 -11.24 1.65
CA ILE A 210 2.72 -9.84 1.31
C ILE A 210 3.64 -9.30 0.21
N GLY A 211 4.29 -10.19 -0.55
CA GLY A 211 5.03 -9.85 -1.76
C GLY A 211 6.50 -9.49 -1.57
N TYR A 212 7.14 -9.91 -0.47
CA TYR A 212 8.59 -9.85 -0.36
C TYR A 212 9.25 -10.81 -1.36
N ARG A 213 10.28 -10.34 -2.08
CA ARG A 213 10.85 -11.05 -3.25
C ARG A 213 12.28 -11.54 -3.06
N GLU A 214 12.97 -11.15 -2.00
CA GLU A 214 14.35 -11.58 -1.76
C GLU A 214 14.36 -13.01 -1.20
N SER A 215 15.34 -13.82 -1.61
CA SER A 215 15.47 -15.19 -1.13
C SER A 215 15.97 -15.21 0.32
N ILE A 216 15.49 -16.17 1.10
CA ILE A 216 16.00 -16.43 2.45
C ILE A 216 17.53 -16.64 2.48
N ASP A 217 18.10 -17.21 1.41
CA ASP A 217 19.54 -17.47 1.27
C ASP A 217 20.38 -16.20 1.13
N THR A 218 19.76 -15.09 0.72
CA THR A 218 20.42 -13.78 0.60
C THR A 218 20.44 -13.01 1.92
N ILE A 219 19.69 -13.47 2.93
CA ILE A 219 19.61 -12.85 4.24
C ILE A 219 20.77 -13.39 5.09
N PRO A 220 21.71 -12.55 5.55
CA PRO A 220 22.87 -13.01 6.32
C PRO A 220 22.47 -13.86 7.53
N GLU A 221 23.16 -14.98 7.73
CA GLU A 221 23.07 -15.75 8.97
C GLU A 221 23.41 -14.85 10.17
N PRO A 222 22.66 -14.95 11.29
CA PRO A 222 23.05 -14.27 12.51
C PRO A 222 24.47 -14.72 12.91
N LEU A 223 25.34 -13.77 13.21
CA LEU A 223 26.69 -14.07 13.69
C LEU A 223 26.58 -14.88 14.98
N ASN A 224 27.14 -16.10 14.96
CA ASN A 224 27.10 -17.07 16.06
C ASN A 224 27.72 -16.57 17.37
#